data_AF-A0AB39GB73-F1
#
_entry.id   AF-A0AB39GB73-F1
#
_cell.length_a   1.000
_cell.length_b   1.000
_cell.length_c   1.000
_cell.angle_alpha   90.00
_cell.angle_beta   90.00
_cell.angle_gamma   90.00
#
_symmetry.space_group_name_H-M   'P 1'
#
loop_
_entity.id
_entity.type
_entity.pdbx_description
1 polymer ?
#
loop_
_entity_poly.entity_id
_entity_poly.type
_entity_poly.pdbx_seq_one_letter_code
_entity_poly.pdbx_strand_id
1 'polypeptide(L)'
;MYVAWGPAGALAWGPAPAVTFDPGALASYARQHYGAKAGRAVESWQAMLAQAAGLDEQEQLRMVNGFWNNALIGGEDISIWGQVDYWATPLQSLAKGAGDCEDYVIGKYFSLLHLGVAPEKLRFVYVRARIGSQSIAHMVLGYYPQPQAEPLVLDSLIDRIQPAHNRPDLTPVFSFNAQGVYVPGGRRSSVDGIGRWRDLLSRMRSEGFQP
;
A
#
# COMPACT_ATOMS: atom_id res chain seq x y z
N MET A 1 -6.41 -8.89 24.57
CA MET A 1 -5.78 -7.71 23.94
C MET A 1 -5.57 -8.00 22.47
N TYR A 2 -6.47 -7.58 21.59
CA TYR A 2 -6.32 -7.69 20.13
C TYR A 2 -6.81 -6.37 19.55
N VAL A 3 -5.89 -5.52 19.08
CA VAL A 3 -6.29 -4.19 18.57
C VAL A 3 -5.60 -3.83 17.26
N ALA A 4 -4.44 -4.40 16.92
CA ALA A 4 -3.79 -4.07 15.65
C ALA A 4 -4.44 -4.72 14.42
N TRP A 5 -4.99 -5.94 14.59
CA TRP A 5 -5.91 -6.57 13.62
C TRP A 5 -7.38 -6.25 13.88
N GLY A 6 -7.69 -5.53 14.96
CA GLY A 6 -9.05 -5.36 15.48
C GLY A 6 -9.96 -4.49 14.59
N PRO A 7 -11.28 -4.52 14.86
CA PRO A 7 -12.27 -3.75 14.11
C PRO A 7 -11.98 -2.24 14.11
N ALA A 8 -12.32 -1.55 13.01
CA ALA A 8 -12.53 -0.10 13.08
C ALA A 8 -13.94 0.14 13.64
N GLY A 9 -14.13 1.25 14.36
CA GLY A 9 -15.43 1.62 14.91
C GLY A 9 -16.54 1.54 13.86
N ALA A 10 -17.72 1.05 14.29
CA ALA A 10 -18.86 0.77 13.42
C ALA A 10 -19.45 2.06 12.84
N LEU A 11 -19.04 2.40 11.62
CA LEU A 11 -19.75 3.33 10.74
C LEU A 11 -19.96 2.62 9.40
N ALA A 12 -21.14 2.82 8.81
CA ALA A 12 -21.40 2.38 7.44
C ALA A 12 -20.40 3.07 6.51
N TRP A 13 -19.77 2.29 5.63
CA TRP A 13 -18.87 2.84 4.62
C TRP A 13 -19.69 3.60 3.57
N GLY A 14 -19.35 4.87 3.36
CA GLY A 14 -19.85 5.66 2.25
C GLY A 14 -18.99 5.46 1.00
N PRO A 15 -19.45 5.88 -0.18
CA PRO A 15 -18.58 5.97 -1.35
C PRO A 15 -17.44 6.96 -1.05
N ALA A 16 -16.20 6.51 -1.20
CA ALA A 16 -15.02 7.34 -1.03
C ALA A 16 -14.50 7.81 -2.40
N PRO A 17 -13.93 9.02 -2.50
CA PRO A 17 -13.27 9.44 -3.72
C PRO A 17 -12.07 8.53 -4.00
N ALA A 18 -12.01 8.00 -5.22
CA ALA A 18 -10.87 7.23 -5.70
C ALA A 18 -9.67 8.17 -5.90
N VAL A 19 -8.45 7.65 -5.72
CA VAL A 19 -7.25 8.38 -6.15
C VAL A 19 -7.22 8.38 -7.68
N THR A 20 -7.14 9.57 -8.26
CA THR A 20 -7.18 9.74 -9.72
C THR A 20 -5.90 10.39 -10.23
N PHE A 21 -5.60 10.14 -11.51
CA PHE A 21 -4.50 10.75 -12.25
C PHE A 21 -4.82 10.66 -13.74
N ASP A 22 -4.26 11.56 -14.55
CA ASP A 22 -4.32 11.43 -16.02
C ASP A 22 -3.28 10.39 -16.47
N PRO A 23 -3.69 9.30 -17.15
CA PRO A 23 -2.77 8.22 -17.50
C PRO A 23 -1.63 8.68 -18.43
N GLY A 24 -1.96 9.51 -19.44
CA GLY A 24 -0.99 9.98 -20.43
C GLY A 24 0.02 10.95 -19.83
N ALA A 25 -0.45 11.85 -18.97
CA ALA A 25 0.40 12.81 -18.26
C ALA A 25 1.34 12.10 -17.30
N LEU A 26 0.86 11.11 -16.54
CA LEU A 26 1.69 10.39 -15.56
C LEU A 26 2.80 9.57 -16.25
N ALA A 27 2.49 8.88 -17.33
CA ALA A 27 3.49 8.13 -18.11
C ALA A 27 4.52 9.07 -18.76
N SER A 28 4.06 10.23 -19.25
CA SER A 28 4.94 11.26 -19.84
C SER A 28 5.85 11.88 -18.79
N TYR A 29 5.33 12.20 -17.61
CA TYR A 29 6.10 12.66 -16.45
C TYR A 29 7.18 11.64 -16.08
N ALA A 30 6.80 10.37 -15.92
CA ALA A 30 7.75 9.31 -15.61
C ALA A 30 8.87 9.19 -16.66
N ARG A 31 8.52 9.27 -17.94
CA ARG A 31 9.48 9.22 -19.05
C ARG A 31 10.43 10.42 -19.04
N GLN A 32 9.94 11.62 -18.75
CA GLN A 32 10.72 12.85 -18.73
C GLN A 32 11.69 12.90 -17.54
N HIS A 33 11.25 12.47 -16.36
CA HIS A 33 12.03 12.60 -15.12
C HIS A 33 12.90 11.39 -14.81
N TYR A 34 12.49 10.19 -15.22
CA TYR A 34 13.17 8.93 -14.85
C TYR A 34 13.53 8.06 -16.07
N GLY A 35 13.23 8.53 -17.28
CA GLY A 35 13.60 7.87 -18.54
C GLY A 35 12.58 6.84 -19.05
N ALA A 36 12.85 6.30 -20.23
CA ALA A 36 11.88 5.48 -20.97
C ALA A 36 11.45 4.19 -20.26
N LYS A 37 12.32 3.59 -19.42
CA LYS A 37 11.98 2.41 -18.63
C LYS A 37 10.87 2.72 -17.61
N ALA A 38 10.97 3.87 -16.93
CA ALA A 38 9.98 4.31 -15.95
C ALA A 38 8.62 4.57 -16.60
N GLY A 39 8.61 5.24 -17.77
CA GLY A 39 7.39 5.43 -18.56
C GLY A 39 6.68 4.10 -18.86
N ARG A 40 7.42 3.09 -19.31
CA ARG A 40 6.86 1.75 -19.58
C ARG A 40 6.36 1.02 -18.33
N ALA A 41 7.02 1.21 -17.18
CA ALA A 41 6.58 0.64 -15.91
C ALA A 41 5.24 1.25 -15.48
N VAL A 42 5.09 2.57 -15.61
CA VAL A 42 3.82 3.27 -15.35
C VAL A 42 2.72 2.83 -16.33
N GLU A 43 3.03 2.71 -17.63
CA GLU A 43 2.08 2.19 -18.63
C GLU A 43 1.62 0.76 -18.29
N SER A 44 2.53 -0.10 -17.81
CA SER A 44 2.21 -1.47 -17.38
C SER A 44 1.30 -1.48 -16.15
N TRP A 45 1.54 -0.58 -15.20
CA TRP A 45 0.68 -0.39 -14.04
C TRP A 45 -0.73 0.07 -14.44
N GLN A 46 -0.82 1.05 -15.34
CA GLN A 46 -2.09 1.56 -15.86
C GLN A 46 -2.87 0.48 -16.62
N ALA A 47 -2.19 -0.34 -17.42
CA ALA A 47 -2.81 -1.47 -18.12
C ALA A 47 -3.36 -2.52 -17.13
N MET A 48 -2.66 -2.77 -16.02
CA MET A 48 -3.14 -3.63 -14.95
C MET A 48 -4.39 -3.05 -14.28
N LEU A 49 -4.38 -1.76 -13.94
CA LEU A 49 -5.54 -1.08 -13.35
C LEU A 49 -6.76 -1.13 -14.28
N ALA A 50 -6.57 -0.88 -15.59
CA ALA A 50 -7.64 -0.95 -16.57
C ALA A 50 -8.26 -2.36 -16.68
N GLN A 51 -7.44 -3.41 -16.59
CA GLN A 51 -7.92 -4.80 -16.58
C GLN A 51 -8.66 -5.14 -15.28
N ALA A 52 -8.17 -4.65 -14.14
CA ALA A 52 -8.75 -4.93 -12.83
C ALA A 52 -10.09 -4.18 -12.59
N ALA A 53 -10.34 -3.05 -13.24
CA ALA A 53 -11.51 -2.20 -13.01
C ALA A 53 -12.86 -2.90 -13.22
N GLY A 54 -12.91 -3.94 -14.07
CA GLY A 54 -14.13 -4.73 -14.32
C GLY A 54 -14.30 -5.97 -13.43
N LEU A 55 -13.35 -6.25 -12.54
CA LEU A 55 -13.32 -7.45 -11.71
C LEU A 55 -13.96 -7.20 -10.34
N ASP A 56 -14.36 -8.27 -9.66
CA ASP A 56 -14.75 -8.19 -8.26
C ASP A 56 -13.56 -7.80 -7.36
N GLU A 57 -13.86 -7.29 -6.16
CA GLU A 57 -12.82 -6.82 -5.24
C GLU A 57 -11.79 -7.92 -4.89
N GLN A 58 -12.17 -9.20 -4.86
CA GLN A 58 -11.23 -10.27 -4.52
C GLN A 58 -10.20 -10.48 -5.63
N GLU A 59 -10.63 -10.47 -6.89
CA GLU A 59 -9.72 -10.53 -8.04
C GLU A 59 -8.89 -9.26 -8.18
N GLN A 60 -9.46 -8.08 -7.88
CA GLN A 60 -8.68 -6.83 -7.82
C GLN A 60 -7.53 -6.93 -6.81
N LEU A 61 -7.79 -7.45 -5.59
CA LEU A 61 -6.75 -7.68 -4.59
C LEU A 61 -5.64 -8.60 -5.10
N ARG A 62 -6.00 -9.72 -5.76
CA ARG A 62 -5.02 -10.67 -6.32
C ARG A 62 -4.16 -10.02 -7.40
N MET A 63 -4.80 -9.32 -8.35
CA MET A 63 -4.12 -8.70 -9.48
C MET A 63 -3.18 -7.58 -9.03
N VAL A 64 -3.63 -6.73 -8.10
CA VAL A 64 -2.81 -5.68 -7.50
C VAL A 64 -1.63 -6.26 -6.70
N ASN A 65 -1.88 -7.27 -5.85
CA ASN A 65 -0.82 -7.88 -5.04
C ASN A 65 0.27 -8.51 -5.92
N GLY A 66 -0.15 -9.29 -6.92
CA GLY A 66 0.77 -9.94 -7.86
C GLY A 66 1.53 -8.95 -8.72
N PHE A 67 0.89 -7.87 -9.18
CA PHE A 67 1.58 -6.84 -9.96
C PHE A 67 2.73 -6.21 -9.17
N TRP A 68 2.47 -5.72 -7.96
CA TRP A 68 3.48 -5.03 -7.16
C TRP A 68 4.59 -5.97 -6.70
N ASN A 69 4.27 -7.22 -6.36
CA ASN A 69 5.28 -8.20 -5.99
C ASN A 69 6.23 -8.56 -7.15
N ASN A 70 5.76 -8.48 -8.39
CA ASN A 70 6.60 -8.70 -9.59
C ASN A 70 7.30 -7.44 -10.10
N ALA A 71 6.72 -6.26 -9.87
CA ALA A 71 7.23 -5.00 -10.41
C ALA A 71 8.49 -4.50 -9.70
N LEU A 72 8.69 -4.89 -8.44
CA LEU A 72 9.74 -4.38 -7.58
C LEU A 72 10.68 -5.49 -7.12
N ILE A 73 11.96 -5.19 -7.06
CA ILE A 73 12.97 -5.96 -6.33
C ILE A 73 13.05 -5.42 -4.90
N GLY A 74 12.89 -6.30 -3.91
CA GLY A 74 12.99 -5.92 -2.50
C GLY A 74 14.40 -5.49 -2.10
N GLY A 75 14.52 -4.43 -1.30
CA GLY A 75 15.80 -3.97 -0.75
C GLY A 75 15.61 -2.97 0.38
N GLU A 76 16.70 -2.47 0.96
CA GLU A 76 16.65 -1.46 2.03
C GLU A 76 16.71 -0.05 1.45
N ASP A 77 15.96 0.89 2.06
CA ASP A 77 15.91 2.27 1.62
C ASP A 77 17.27 2.96 1.52
N ILE A 78 18.19 2.68 2.44
CA ILE A 78 19.52 3.30 2.39
C ILE A 78 20.27 2.92 1.11
N SER A 79 20.03 1.72 0.58
CA SER A 79 20.61 1.25 -0.67
C SER A 79 19.83 1.74 -1.90
N ILE A 80 18.52 1.87 -1.78
CA ILE A 80 17.63 2.24 -2.89
C ILE A 80 17.58 3.76 -3.07
N TRP A 81 17.28 4.48 -1.99
CA TRP A 81 17.00 5.92 -1.96
C TRP A 81 18.14 6.76 -1.40
N GLY A 82 19.14 6.15 -0.74
CA GLY A 82 20.21 6.87 -0.07
C GLY A 82 19.75 7.58 1.21
N GLN A 83 18.55 7.25 1.68
CA GLN A 83 17.91 7.78 2.87
C GLN A 83 17.30 6.61 3.65
N VAL A 84 17.22 6.71 4.98
CA VAL A 84 16.54 5.72 5.82
C VAL A 84 15.05 6.05 5.91
N ASP A 85 14.17 5.05 5.75
CA ASP A 85 12.71 5.13 5.98
C ASP A 85 12.06 6.20 5.07
N TYR A 86 12.33 6.06 3.76
CA TYR A 86 11.86 6.92 2.67
C TYR A 86 10.66 6.28 1.99
N TRP A 87 9.48 6.84 2.22
CA TRP A 87 8.23 6.34 1.62
C TRP A 87 8.10 6.82 0.17
N ALA A 88 8.41 5.96 -0.79
CA ALA A 88 8.36 6.31 -2.19
C ALA A 88 6.92 6.37 -2.71
N THR A 89 6.67 7.24 -3.69
CA THR A 89 5.39 7.23 -4.41
C THR A 89 5.28 6.00 -5.31
N PRO A 90 4.07 5.57 -5.72
CA PRO A 90 3.92 4.49 -6.68
C PRO A 90 4.73 4.72 -7.96
N LEU A 91 4.81 5.97 -8.44
CA LEU A 91 5.61 6.32 -9.60
C LEU A 91 7.12 6.16 -9.32
N GLN A 92 7.60 6.63 -8.16
CA GLN A 92 9.00 6.51 -7.77
C GLN A 92 9.44 5.04 -7.66
N SER A 93 8.66 4.20 -6.97
CA SER A 93 8.96 2.77 -6.84
C SER A 93 9.00 2.08 -8.20
N LEU A 94 8.04 2.36 -9.09
CA LEU A 94 8.03 1.82 -10.46
C LEU A 94 9.21 2.32 -11.31
N ALA A 95 9.57 3.59 -11.17
CA ALA A 95 10.71 4.18 -11.87
C ALA A 95 12.03 3.52 -11.44
N LYS A 96 12.17 3.23 -10.14
CA LYS A 96 13.33 2.54 -9.58
C LYS A 96 13.32 1.04 -9.89
N GLY A 97 12.13 0.43 -9.94
CA GLY A 97 11.94 -1.03 -10.02
C GLY A 97 12.37 -1.75 -8.75
N ALA A 98 12.41 -1.04 -7.63
CA ALA A 98 12.81 -1.54 -6.32
C ALA A 98 12.10 -0.75 -5.22
N GLY A 99 11.95 -1.37 -4.07
CA GLY A 99 11.39 -0.75 -2.87
C GLY A 99 11.56 -1.65 -1.67
N ASP A 100 11.34 -1.11 -0.49
CA ASP A 100 11.26 -1.87 0.76
C ASP A 100 9.79 -2.15 1.13
N CYS A 101 9.50 -2.62 2.35
CA CYS A 101 8.18 -3.14 2.69
C CYS A 101 7.03 -2.12 2.55
N GLU A 102 7.24 -0.85 2.92
CA GLU A 102 6.22 0.19 2.77
C GLU A 102 5.96 0.53 1.31
N ASP A 103 6.96 0.51 0.44
CA ASP A 103 6.82 0.89 -0.96
C ASP A 103 5.85 -0.06 -1.69
N TYR A 104 5.92 -1.36 -1.40
CA TYR A 104 4.94 -2.34 -1.89
C TYR A 104 3.54 -2.03 -1.35
N VAL A 105 3.42 -1.71 -0.06
CA VAL A 105 2.13 -1.45 0.60
C VAL A 105 1.50 -0.16 0.05
N ILE A 106 2.29 0.90 -0.14
CA ILE A 106 1.88 2.19 -0.73
C ILE A 106 1.38 1.96 -2.17
N GLY A 107 2.14 1.25 -2.99
CA GLY A 107 1.75 0.90 -4.34
C GLY A 107 0.41 0.15 -4.39
N LYS A 108 0.27 -0.90 -3.57
CA LYS A 108 -0.96 -1.70 -3.47
C LYS A 108 -2.14 -0.85 -2.98
N TYR A 109 -1.92 -0.01 -1.97
CA TYR A 109 -2.94 0.86 -1.40
C TYR A 109 -3.52 1.80 -2.45
N PHE A 110 -2.68 2.57 -3.13
CA PHE A 110 -3.15 3.54 -4.13
C PHE A 110 -3.73 2.90 -5.38
N SER A 111 -3.24 1.71 -5.78
CA SER A 111 -3.92 0.90 -6.81
C SER A 111 -5.36 0.57 -6.43
N LEU A 112 -5.59 0.09 -5.20
CA LEU A 112 -6.91 -0.34 -4.76
C LEU A 112 -7.86 0.84 -4.56
N LEU A 113 -7.36 1.98 -4.06
CA LEU A 113 -8.14 3.22 -4.02
C LEU A 113 -8.56 3.67 -5.42
N HIS A 114 -7.65 3.59 -6.40
CA HIS A 114 -7.96 3.92 -7.79
C HIS A 114 -9.07 3.01 -8.37
N LEU A 115 -9.07 1.73 -7.98
CA LEU A 115 -10.10 0.75 -8.36
C LEU A 115 -11.42 0.90 -7.59
N GLY A 116 -11.52 1.90 -6.71
CA GLY A 116 -12.74 2.20 -5.95
C GLY A 116 -12.91 1.41 -4.65
N VAL A 117 -11.87 0.69 -4.20
CA VAL A 117 -11.90 0.04 -2.88
C VAL A 117 -11.90 1.13 -1.81
N ALA A 118 -12.89 1.06 -0.92
CA ALA A 118 -13.07 2.07 0.11
C ALA A 118 -11.84 2.13 1.06
N PRO A 119 -11.29 3.31 1.39
CA PRO A 119 -10.10 3.47 2.23
C PRO A 119 -10.28 2.94 3.66
N GLU A 120 -11.53 2.82 4.14
CA GLU A 120 -11.86 2.20 5.42
C GLU A 120 -11.55 0.69 5.44
N LYS A 121 -11.59 0.04 4.26
CA LYS A 121 -11.24 -1.38 4.09
C LYS A 121 -9.75 -1.62 4.14
N LEU A 122 -8.92 -0.59 3.95
CA LEU A 122 -7.48 -0.74 3.74
C LEU A 122 -6.70 -0.15 4.91
N ARG A 123 -5.76 -0.92 5.48
CA ARG A 123 -4.88 -0.44 6.53
C ARG A 123 -3.45 -0.87 6.30
N PHE A 124 -2.53 0.07 6.49
CA PHE A 124 -1.12 -0.21 6.66
C PHE A 124 -0.96 -0.86 8.04
N VAL A 125 -0.42 -2.06 8.09
CA VAL A 125 -0.23 -2.79 9.35
C VAL A 125 1.26 -3.00 9.55
N TYR A 126 1.81 -2.36 10.59
CA TYR A 126 3.18 -2.60 11.02
C TYR A 126 3.21 -3.85 11.89
N VAL A 127 4.08 -4.79 11.52
CA VAL A 127 4.20 -6.10 12.14
C VAL A 127 5.66 -6.40 12.48
N ARG A 128 5.86 -7.37 13.37
CA ARG A 128 7.12 -8.10 13.49
C ARG A 128 6.97 -9.40 12.70
N ALA A 129 7.68 -9.52 11.59
CA ALA A 129 7.71 -10.73 10.78
C ALA A 129 8.78 -11.68 11.30
N ARG A 130 8.47 -12.97 11.37
CA ARG A 130 9.42 -14.04 11.69
C ARG A 130 9.94 -14.69 10.42
N ILE A 131 11.22 -14.49 10.12
CA ILE A 131 11.91 -15.10 8.98
C ILE A 131 13.03 -15.98 9.53
N GLY A 132 12.85 -17.30 9.46
CA GLY A 132 13.73 -18.25 10.13
C GLY A 132 13.75 -18.00 11.65
N SER A 133 14.93 -17.77 12.22
CA SER A 133 15.11 -17.44 13.64
C SER A 133 15.05 -15.94 13.95
N GLN A 134 14.96 -15.08 12.93
CA GLN A 134 15.00 -13.63 13.08
C GLN A 134 13.59 -13.04 13.17
N SER A 135 13.47 -11.96 13.94
CA SER A 135 12.28 -11.12 13.98
C SER A 135 12.63 -9.75 13.43
N ILE A 136 11.99 -9.37 12.32
CA ILE A 136 12.25 -8.11 11.63
C ILE A 136 11.02 -7.20 11.67
N ALA A 137 11.25 -5.89 11.64
CA ALA A 137 10.21 -4.91 11.34
C ALA A 137 9.72 -5.12 9.91
N HIS A 138 8.40 -5.07 9.70
CA HIS A 138 7.81 -5.26 8.39
C HIS A 138 6.46 -4.53 8.28
N MET A 139 6.05 -4.22 7.07
CA MET A 139 4.75 -3.61 6.79
C MET A 139 3.97 -4.45 5.77
N VAL A 140 2.67 -4.62 6.04
CA VAL A 140 1.73 -5.29 5.13
C VAL A 140 0.48 -4.45 4.93
N LEU A 141 -0.25 -4.72 3.85
CA LEU A 141 -1.57 -4.12 3.62
C LEU A 141 -2.65 -5.09 4.12
N GLY A 142 -3.40 -4.67 5.13
CA GLY A 142 -4.58 -5.38 5.60
C GLY A 142 -5.84 -4.92 4.85
N TYR A 143 -6.55 -5.85 4.23
CA TYR A 143 -7.86 -5.65 3.62
C TYR A 143 -8.97 -6.22 4.50
N TYR A 144 -9.89 -5.38 4.92
CA TYR A 144 -11.04 -5.71 5.76
C TYR A 144 -12.30 -5.76 4.89
N PRO A 145 -12.90 -6.93 4.62
CA PRO A 145 -14.12 -7.01 3.83
C PRO A 145 -15.33 -6.39 4.54
N GLN A 146 -15.29 -6.32 5.88
CA GLN A 146 -16.26 -5.64 6.73
C GLN A 146 -15.54 -4.98 7.92
N PRO A 147 -16.10 -3.95 8.58
CA PRO A 147 -15.43 -3.21 9.66
C PRO A 147 -14.91 -4.08 10.81
N GLN A 148 -15.58 -5.22 11.06
CA GLN A 148 -15.23 -6.17 12.14
C GLN A 148 -14.73 -7.53 11.64
N ALA A 149 -14.55 -7.67 10.33
CA ALA A 149 -13.98 -8.90 9.79
C ALA A 149 -12.50 -9.02 10.13
N GLU A 150 -12.04 -10.26 10.17
CA GLU A 150 -10.62 -10.54 10.06
C GLU A 150 -10.10 -10.06 8.70
N PRO A 151 -8.90 -9.43 8.64
CA PRO A 151 -8.37 -8.97 7.39
C PRO A 151 -7.70 -10.08 6.57
N LEU A 152 -7.76 -9.90 5.26
CA LEU A 152 -6.83 -10.52 4.32
C LEU A 152 -5.52 -9.73 4.31
N VAL A 153 -4.39 -10.42 4.26
CA VAL A 153 -3.05 -9.83 4.27
C VAL A 153 -2.45 -9.86 2.87
N LEU A 154 -2.10 -8.68 2.35
CA LEU A 154 -1.34 -8.48 1.13
C LEU A 154 0.10 -8.12 1.53
N ASP A 155 1.05 -8.95 1.15
CA ASP A 155 2.43 -8.95 1.64
C ASP A 155 3.43 -8.96 0.47
N SER A 156 4.60 -8.37 0.65
CA SER A 156 5.72 -8.46 -0.30
C SER A 156 6.59 -9.72 -0.09
N LEU A 157 6.55 -10.33 1.09
CA LEU A 157 7.31 -11.56 1.38
C LEU A 157 6.65 -12.82 0.83
N ILE A 158 5.32 -12.82 0.71
CA ILE A 158 4.53 -13.96 0.26
C ILE A 158 3.41 -13.48 -0.66
N ASP A 159 3.35 -14.02 -1.88
CA ASP A 159 2.36 -13.65 -2.90
C ASP A 159 0.93 -14.08 -2.57
N ARG A 160 0.77 -15.15 -1.79
CA ARG A 160 -0.56 -15.65 -1.44
C ARG A 160 -1.23 -14.71 -0.44
N ILE A 161 -2.35 -14.14 -0.86
CA ILE A 161 -3.26 -13.40 0.03
C ILE A 161 -3.93 -14.39 0.97
N GLN A 162 -3.77 -14.19 2.28
CA GLN A 162 -4.29 -15.09 3.32
C GLN A 162 -4.95 -14.30 4.45
N PRO A 163 -5.95 -14.88 5.13
CA PRO A 163 -6.43 -14.34 6.40
C PRO A 163 -5.32 -14.22 7.44
N ALA A 164 -5.41 -13.23 8.34
CA ALA A 164 -4.39 -12.96 9.35
C ALA A 164 -4.05 -14.19 10.24
N HIS A 165 -5.01 -15.04 10.59
CA HIS A 165 -4.77 -16.26 11.39
C HIS A 165 -3.89 -17.29 10.67
N ASN A 166 -3.86 -17.27 9.34
CA ASN A 166 -2.98 -18.12 8.54
C ASN A 166 -1.57 -17.52 8.35
N ARG A 167 -1.30 -16.35 8.97
CA ARG A 167 0.00 -15.68 9.01
C ARG A 167 0.56 -15.59 10.43
N PRO A 168 0.77 -16.73 11.13
CA PRO A 168 1.31 -16.73 12.50
C PRO A 168 2.75 -16.22 12.58
N ASP A 169 3.42 -16.09 11.43
CA ASP A 169 4.72 -15.45 11.27
C ASP A 169 4.67 -13.93 11.49
N LEU A 170 3.50 -13.30 11.38
CA LEU A 170 3.30 -11.85 11.53
C LEU A 170 2.67 -11.52 12.89
N THR A 171 3.43 -10.84 13.75
CA THR A 171 2.90 -10.31 15.02
C THR A 171 2.62 -8.82 14.87
N PRO A 172 1.36 -8.36 14.90
CA PRO A 172 1.04 -6.97 14.62
C PRO A 172 1.42 -6.06 15.80
N VAL A 173 1.84 -4.83 15.51
CA VAL A 173 2.21 -3.83 16.51
C VAL A 173 1.21 -2.68 16.50
N PHE A 174 0.96 -2.07 15.34
CA PHE A 174 -0.05 -1.02 15.14
C PHE A 174 -0.51 -1.01 13.69
N SER A 175 -1.61 -0.32 13.40
CA SER A 175 -2.08 -0.10 12.04
C SER A 175 -2.57 1.33 11.83
N PHE A 176 -2.62 1.81 10.59
CA PHE A 176 -3.17 3.12 10.25
C PHE A 176 -3.79 3.11 8.85
N ASN A 177 -4.66 4.06 8.58
CA ASN A 177 -5.18 4.35 7.25
C ASN A 177 -5.33 5.87 7.06
N ALA A 178 -5.86 6.29 5.91
CA ALA A 178 -6.10 7.71 5.61
C ALA A 178 -6.99 8.43 6.66
N GLN A 179 -7.77 7.71 7.47
CA GLN A 179 -8.64 8.31 8.49
C GLN A 179 -8.01 8.30 9.90
N GLY A 180 -6.81 7.74 10.08
CA GLY A 180 -6.10 7.79 11.36
C GLY A 180 -5.29 6.55 11.72
N VAL A 181 -4.66 6.63 12.89
CA VAL A 181 -3.76 5.62 13.46
C VAL A 181 -4.47 4.84 14.58
N TYR A 182 -4.26 3.53 14.60
CA TYR A 182 -4.84 2.56 15.52
C TYR A 182 -3.72 1.82 16.27
N VAL A 183 -3.61 2.09 17.56
CA VAL A 183 -2.64 1.44 18.46
C VAL A 183 -3.39 0.67 19.55
N PRO A 184 -2.98 -0.57 19.88
CA PRO A 184 -3.54 -1.28 21.02
C PRO A 184 -3.50 -0.51 22.34
N GLY A 185 -4.68 -0.24 22.91
CA GLY A 185 -4.84 0.49 24.17
C GLY A 185 -4.57 2.00 24.10
N GLY A 186 -4.35 2.55 22.90
CA GLY A 186 -4.06 3.97 22.68
C GLY A 186 -5.27 4.79 22.20
N ARG A 187 -5.13 6.13 22.23
CA ARG A 187 -6.07 7.05 21.58
C ARG A 187 -5.84 7.08 20.07
N ARG A 188 -6.92 7.17 19.28
CA ARG A 188 -6.85 7.40 17.83
C ARG A 188 -6.19 8.75 17.57
N SER A 189 -5.16 8.77 16.72
CA SER A 189 -4.51 10.01 16.25
C SER A 189 -4.70 10.19 14.74
N SER A 190 -4.59 11.42 14.24
CA SER A 190 -4.64 11.66 12.79
C SER A 190 -3.42 11.09 12.08
N VAL A 191 -3.62 10.56 10.86
CA VAL A 191 -2.54 10.15 9.97
C VAL A 191 -1.68 11.34 9.53
N ASP A 192 -2.23 12.56 9.56
CA ASP A 192 -1.51 13.80 9.22
C ASP A 192 -0.35 14.11 10.19
N GLY A 193 -0.37 13.50 11.38
CA GLY A 193 0.75 13.53 12.32
C GLY A 193 1.95 12.71 11.86
N ILE A 194 1.77 11.82 10.87
CA ILE A 194 2.85 11.04 10.26
C ILE A 194 3.49 11.91 9.17
N GLY A 195 4.60 12.57 9.51
CA GLY A 195 5.30 13.48 8.59
C GLY A 195 5.61 12.87 7.23
N ARG A 196 5.97 11.57 7.21
CA ARG A 196 6.24 10.80 5.99
C ARG A 196 5.03 10.63 5.09
N TRP A 197 3.84 10.38 5.65
CA TRP A 197 2.61 10.27 4.88
C TRP A 197 2.25 11.59 4.19
N ARG A 198 2.37 12.71 4.93
CA ARG A 198 2.12 14.04 4.36
C ARG A 198 3.09 14.38 3.23
N ASP A 199 4.36 14.04 3.41
CA ASP A 199 5.42 14.25 2.43
C ASP A 199 5.21 13.38 1.17
N LEU A 200 4.86 12.10 1.34
CA LEU A 200 4.43 11.20 0.26
C LEU A 200 3.27 11.82 -0.56
N LEU A 201 2.20 12.25 0.11
CA LEU A 201 1.04 12.86 -0.56
C LEU A 201 1.41 14.17 -1.29
N SER A 202 2.36 14.93 -0.74
CA SER A 202 2.86 16.15 -1.39
C SER A 202 3.60 15.84 -2.68
N ARG A 203 4.47 14.82 -2.68
CA ARG A 203 5.15 14.35 -3.89
C ARG A 203 4.18 13.81 -4.93
N MET A 204 3.21 12.98 -4.52
CA MET A 204 2.17 12.48 -5.41
C MET A 204 1.42 13.63 -6.11
N ARG A 205 1.02 14.68 -5.38
CA ARG A 205 0.40 15.85 -6.02
C ARG A 205 1.30 16.53 -7.05
N SER A 206 2.62 16.62 -6.79
CA SER A 206 3.57 17.18 -7.75
C SER A 206 3.80 16.30 -8.99
N GLU A 207 3.54 15.00 -8.87
CA GLU A 207 3.62 14.02 -9.96
C GLU A 207 2.33 13.94 -10.79
N GLY A 208 1.27 14.66 -10.39
CA GLY A 208 -0.01 14.73 -11.11
C GLY A 208 -1.12 13.85 -10.54
N PHE A 209 -0.94 13.26 -9.35
CA PHE A 209 -2.00 12.56 -8.65
C PHE A 209 -2.97 13.53 -7.95
N GLN A 210 -4.22 13.12 -7.84
CA GLN A 210 -5.24 13.69 -6.96
C GLN A 210 -5.60 12.65 -5.88
N PRO A 211 -4.79 12.57 -4.81
CA PRO A 211 -4.94 11.60 -3.74
C PRO A 211 -5.93 12.02 -2.64
#